data_AF-A0AB39ZVD2-F1
#
_entry.id   AF-A0AB39ZVD2-F1
#
_cell.length_a   1.000
_cell.length_b   1.000
_cell.length_c   1.000
_cell.angle_alpha   90.00
_cell.angle_beta   90.00
_cell.angle_gamma   90.00
#
_symmetry.space_group_name_H-M   'P 1'
#
loop_
_entity.id
_entity.type
_entity.pdbx_description
1 polymer ?
#
loop_
_entity_poly.entity_id
_entity_poly.type
_entity_poly.pdbx_seq_one_letter_code
_entity_poly.pdbx_strand_id
1 'polypeptide(L)'
;MDIRNNDPGAVQYGNFFNYYQFNSAPDRVKLLPDKDIWLSSLDGGESTGSSPYIVLDVGCNCGVFTQLLHKYLEERLQRSVKILGVDIDHRLIQRAVDENESPENISYACVDVLDDDAFESVRTYLDTQNRQKFDAICCYSITMWIHLNHHDEGLQLFLKKLSNLAELLVVEPQPWKCYQKAEKRLKKAGEVFPLFLELKWRSDVELQIEKYLEDTLDRRKIFESTPTKWQRKICFYR
;
A
#
# COMPACT_ATOMS: atom_id res chain seq x y z
N MET A 1 22.08 4.95 -3.15
CA MET A 1 21.88 5.54 -4.49
C MET A 1 22.34 6.97 -4.42
N ASP A 2 23.46 7.27 -5.08
CA ASP A 2 23.81 8.64 -5.47
C ASP A 2 22.61 9.23 -6.21
N ILE A 3 22.25 10.48 -5.91
CA ILE A 3 21.16 11.17 -6.60
C ILE A 3 21.53 11.23 -8.08
N ARG A 4 20.91 10.36 -8.88
CA ARG A 4 21.29 10.13 -10.27
C ARG A 4 20.95 11.38 -11.08
N ASN A 5 21.98 12.03 -11.62
CA ASN A 5 21.86 13.26 -12.43
C ASN A 5 21.06 14.40 -11.76
N ASN A 6 21.06 14.51 -10.42
CA ASN A 6 20.36 15.55 -9.66
C ASN A 6 18.81 15.60 -9.86
N ASP A 7 18.16 14.58 -10.46
CA ASP A 7 16.69 14.51 -10.51
C ASP A 7 16.16 13.61 -9.38
N PRO A 8 15.63 14.19 -8.27
CA PRO A 8 15.09 13.41 -7.16
C PRO A 8 13.84 12.61 -7.54
N GLY A 9 13.29 12.83 -8.74
CA GLY A 9 12.12 12.15 -9.31
C GLY A 9 12.45 10.95 -10.19
N ALA A 10 13.72 10.64 -10.47
CA ALA A 10 14.14 9.52 -11.29
C ALA A 10 14.51 8.30 -10.44
N VAL A 11 13.50 7.63 -9.89
CA VAL A 11 13.66 6.44 -9.04
C VAL A 11 12.95 5.23 -9.65
N GLN A 12 13.56 4.06 -9.50
CA GLN A 12 13.06 2.81 -10.04
C GLN A 12 11.87 2.26 -9.22
N TYR A 13 11.89 2.39 -7.90
CA TYR A 13 10.89 1.77 -7.02
C TYR A 13 9.88 2.77 -6.43
N GLY A 14 9.91 4.04 -6.87
CA GLY A 14 9.01 5.05 -6.34
C GLY A 14 9.34 5.55 -4.92
N ASN A 15 10.51 5.20 -4.40
CA ASN A 15 11.04 5.57 -3.09
C ASN A 15 11.49 7.04 -3.01
N PHE A 16 10.57 7.98 -3.28
CA PHE A 16 10.84 9.42 -3.22
C PHE A 16 10.93 9.90 -1.76
N PHE A 17 12.02 10.57 -1.38
CA PHE A 17 12.16 11.23 -0.07
C PHE A 17 11.12 12.33 0.19
N ASN A 18 10.63 12.96 -0.89
CA ASN A 18 9.69 14.08 -0.83
C ASN A 18 8.28 13.68 -1.26
N TYR A 19 7.92 12.38 -1.19
CA TYR A 19 6.63 11.86 -1.66
C TYR A 19 5.42 12.68 -1.15
N TYR A 20 5.43 13.01 0.15
CA TYR A 20 4.34 13.72 0.82
C TYR A 20 4.29 15.23 0.54
N GLN A 21 5.31 15.83 -0.10
CA GLN A 21 5.23 17.20 -0.60
C GLN A 21 4.32 17.31 -1.84
N PHE A 22 4.12 16.20 -2.56
CA PHE A 22 3.30 16.16 -3.78
C PHE A 22 1.97 15.43 -3.57
N ASN A 23 1.94 14.46 -2.65
CA ASN A 23 0.77 13.68 -2.28
C ASN A 23 0.43 13.94 -0.82
N SER A 24 -0.49 14.87 -0.58
CA SER A 24 -0.92 15.28 0.76
C SER A 24 -1.53 14.10 1.52
N ALA A 25 -0.84 13.66 2.58
CA ALA A 25 -1.32 12.59 3.45
C ALA A 25 -2.65 12.96 4.14
N PRO A 26 -2.84 14.19 4.67
CA PRO A 26 -4.13 14.61 5.22
C PRO A 26 -5.27 14.62 4.20
N ASP A 27 -5.02 14.98 2.95
CA ASP A 27 -6.07 14.92 1.91
C ASP A 27 -6.45 13.48 1.57
N ARG A 28 -5.50 12.54 1.65
CA ARG A 28 -5.79 11.11 1.50
C ARG A 28 -6.67 10.58 2.63
N VAL A 29 -6.45 11.01 3.88
CA VAL A 29 -7.29 10.61 5.04
C VAL A 29 -8.76 10.99 4.82
N LYS A 30 -9.04 12.16 4.21
CA LYS A 30 -10.41 12.62 3.93
C LYS A 30 -11.18 11.71 2.96
N LEU A 31 -10.50 10.83 2.24
CA LEU A 31 -11.10 9.89 1.29
C LEU A 31 -11.44 8.54 1.92
N LEU A 32 -11.03 8.32 3.17
CA LEU A 32 -11.26 7.06 3.88
C LEU A 32 -12.74 6.95 4.33
N PRO A 33 -13.37 5.77 4.16
CA PRO A 33 -14.76 5.54 4.52
C PRO A 33 -14.97 5.39 6.03
N ASP A 34 -16.21 5.54 6.50
CA ASP A 34 -16.56 5.32 7.91
C ASP A 34 -16.37 3.86 8.35
N LYS A 35 -16.50 3.61 9.66
CA LYS A 35 -16.15 2.36 10.33
C LYS A 35 -16.84 1.11 9.78
N ASP A 36 -18.01 1.24 9.15
CA ASP A 36 -18.80 0.16 8.59
C ASP A 36 -18.12 -0.54 7.40
N ILE A 37 -17.25 0.18 6.69
CA ILE A 37 -16.43 -0.42 5.62
C ILE A 37 -15.21 -1.15 6.20
N TRP A 38 -14.60 -0.60 7.25
CA TRP A 38 -13.41 -1.16 7.89
C TRP A 38 -13.68 -2.41 8.73
N LEU A 39 -14.85 -2.48 9.37
CA LEU A 39 -15.27 -3.61 10.18
C LEU A 39 -15.96 -4.68 9.32
N SER A 40 -15.73 -5.94 9.65
CA SER A 40 -16.50 -7.05 9.10
C SER A 40 -17.84 -7.18 9.84
N SER A 41 -18.85 -7.79 9.21
CA SER A 41 -20.12 -8.10 9.87
C SER A 41 -19.97 -9.07 11.06
N LEU A 42 -18.86 -9.80 11.14
CA LEU A 42 -18.52 -10.68 12.26
C LEU A 42 -17.96 -9.92 13.47
N ASP A 43 -17.53 -8.67 13.29
CA ASP A 43 -17.01 -7.82 14.38
C ASP A 43 -18.13 -7.25 15.29
N GLY A 44 -19.40 -7.52 14.98
CA GLY A 44 -20.57 -7.05 15.74
C GLY A 44 -20.95 -7.90 16.97
N GLY A 45 -20.25 -9.00 17.25
CA GLY A 45 -20.46 -9.81 18.45
C GLY A 45 -19.70 -9.26 19.67
N GLU A 46 -20.26 -9.43 20.88
CA GLU A 46 -19.85 -8.88 22.19
C GLU A 46 -18.38 -9.11 22.64
N SER A 47 -17.51 -9.68 21.79
CA SER A 47 -16.10 -10.02 22.08
C SER A 47 -15.05 -9.10 21.42
N THR A 48 -15.43 -8.15 20.56
CA THR A 48 -14.48 -7.32 19.79
C THR A 48 -13.79 -6.21 20.58
N GLY A 49 -14.18 -5.97 21.83
CA GLY A 49 -13.62 -4.88 22.65
C GLY A 49 -12.19 -5.11 23.15
N SER A 50 -11.60 -6.30 23.02
CA SER A 50 -10.31 -6.62 23.68
C SER A 50 -9.11 -6.80 22.74
N SER A 51 -9.29 -7.08 21.44
CA SER A 51 -8.16 -7.39 20.54
C SER A 51 -7.90 -6.25 19.54
N PRO A 52 -6.64 -5.88 19.30
CA PRO A 52 -6.31 -4.78 18.39
C PRO A 52 -6.71 -5.04 16.93
N TYR A 53 -7.01 -3.98 16.16
CA TYR A 53 -7.10 -3.99 14.70
C TYR A 53 -5.70 -4.01 14.10
N ILE A 54 -5.34 -5.07 13.37
CA ILE A 54 -4.01 -5.28 12.83
C ILE A 54 -3.97 -4.88 11.35
N VAL A 55 -3.12 -3.92 11.01
CA VAL A 55 -2.98 -3.37 9.65
C VAL A 55 -1.58 -3.62 9.10
N LEU A 56 -1.49 -3.94 7.82
CA LEU A 56 -0.25 -3.86 7.04
C LEU A 56 -0.33 -2.69 6.07
N ASP A 57 0.60 -1.75 6.11
CA ASP A 57 0.73 -0.65 5.15
C ASP A 57 1.93 -0.89 4.21
N VAL A 58 1.63 -1.26 2.97
CA VAL A 58 2.63 -1.68 1.98
C VAL A 58 3.08 -0.51 1.12
N GLY A 59 4.40 -0.26 1.10
CA GLY A 59 4.97 0.93 0.47
C GLY A 59 4.76 2.17 1.34
N CYS A 60 4.98 2.05 2.66
CA CYS A 60 4.69 3.10 3.64
C CYS A 60 5.53 4.38 3.46
N ASN A 61 6.59 4.33 2.63
CA ASN A 61 7.58 5.40 2.48
C ASN A 61 8.15 5.76 3.87
N CYS A 62 8.29 7.05 4.20
CA CYS A 62 8.75 7.47 5.52
C CYS A 62 7.64 7.53 6.60
N GLY A 63 6.54 6.77 6.45
CA GLY A 63 5.55 6.54 7.51
C GLY A 63 4.57 7.68 7.80
N VAL A 64 4.65 8.83 7.11
CA VAL A 64 3.76 9.99 7.39
C VAL A 64 2.28 9.64 7.27
N PHE A 65 1.88 8.92 6.21
CA PHE A 65 0.49 8.50 6.07
C PHE A 65 0.13 7.36 7.02
N THR A 66 1.06 6.44 7.30
CA THR A 66 0.88 5.33 8.26
C THR A 66 0.47 5.85 9.64
N GLN A 67 1.13 6.90 10.14
CA GLN A 67 0.80 7.54 11.42
C GLN A 67 -0.58 8.23 11.41
N LEU A 68 -0.95 8.87 10.30
CA LEU A 68 -2.27 9.47 10.16
C LEU A 68 -3.38 8.41 10.03
N LEU A 69 -3.11 7.31 9.34
CA LEU A 69 -4.01 6.18 9.22
C LEU A 69 -4.26 5.53 10.58
N HIS A 70 -3.20 5.34 11.39
CA HIS A 70 -3.34 4.85 12.76
C HIS A 70 -4.29 5.72 13.59
N LYS A 71 -4.04 7.03 13.65
CA LYS A 71 -4.90 7.98 14.40
C LYS A 71 -6.34 7.95 13.91
N TYR A 72 -6.53 7.94 12.59
CA TYR A 72 -7.85 7.86 11.97
C TYR A 72 -8.60 6.58 12.37
N LEU A 73 -7.94 5.42 12.27
CA LEU A 73 -8.56 4.14 12.58
C LEU A 73 -8.86 3.99 14.07
N GLU A 74 -7.96 4.40 14.97
CA GLU A 74 -8.23 4.36 16.41
C GLU A 74 -9.46 5.20 16.77
N GLU A 75 -9.56 6.42 16.23
CA GLU A 75 -10.71 7.30 16.47
C GLU A 75 -12.01 6.72 15.90
N ARG A 76 -11.99 6.22 14.67
CA ARG A 76 -13.19 5.73 13.97
C ARG A 76 -13.68 4.39 14.51
N LEU A 77 -12.76 3.50 14.82
CA LEU A 77 -13.08 2.15 15.25
C LEU A 77 -13.29 2.05 16.76
N GLN A 78 -12.83 3.05 17.54
CA GLN A 78 -12.89 3.03 19.01
C GLN A 78 -12.29 1.73 19.59
N ARG A 79 -11.23 1.23 18.94
CA ARG A 79 -10.47 0.02 19.32
C ARG A 79 -8.98 0.29 19.09
N SER A 80 -8.12 -0.36 19.88
CA SER A 80 -6.67 -0.28 19.67
C SER A 80 -6.32 -0.72 18.25
N VAL A 81 -5.41 -0.01 17.59
CA VAL A 81 -4.93 -0.34 16.24
C VAL A 81 -3.43 -0.58 16.32
N LYS A 82 -2.95 -1.60 15.61
CA LYS A 82 -1.53 -1.83 15.39
C LYS A 82 -1.24 -1.86 13.91
N ILE A 83 -0.20 -1.17 13.48
CA ILE A 83 0.19 -1.09 12.08
C ILE A 83 1.63 -1.54 11.90
N LEU A 84 1.86 -2.46 10.96
CA LEU A 84 3.18 -2.70 10.39
C LEU A 84 3.30 -1.93 9.07
N GLY A 85 4.18 -0.94 9.01
CA GLY A 85 4.56 -0.27 7.76
C GLY A 85 5.76 -0.97 7.12
N VAL A 86 5.67 -1.29 5.82
CA VAL A 86 6.80 -1.88 5.09
C VAL A 86 7.15 -1.08 3.84
N ASP A 87 8.43 -0.99 3.54
CA ASP A 87 8.96 -0.34 2.35
C ASP A 87 10.28 -1.02 1.96
N ILE A 88 10.66 -0.93 0.68
CA ILE A 88 11.88 -1.55 0.16
C ILE A 88 13.13 -0.71 0.46
N ASP A 89 12.98 0.59 0.76
CA ASP A 89 14.11 1.48 1.04
C ASP A 89 14.39 1.60 2.55
N HIS A 90 15.47 0.95 3.01
CA HIS A 90 15.92 1.00 4.39
C HIS A 90 16.09 2.43 4.95
N ARG A 91 16.40 3.43 4.11
CA ARG A 91 16.58 4.82 4.57
C ARG A 91 15.24 5.49 4.88
N LEU A 92 14.21 5.17 4.09
CA LEU A 92 12.85 5.64 4.34
C LEU A 92 12.29 4.96 5.59
N ILE A 93 12.57 3.67 5.78
CA ILE A 93 12.21 2.94 6.98
C ILE A 93 12.92 3.50 8.21
N GLN A 94 14.23 3.76 8.14
CA GLN A 94 14.95 4.37 9.26
C GLN A 94 14.32 5.72 9.64
N ARG A 95 14.00 6.54 8.65
CA ARG A 95 13.29 7.81 8.90
C ARG A 95 11.90 7.60 9.52
N ALA A 96 11.15 6.60 9.05
CA ALA A 96 9.84 6.28 9.61
C ALA A 96 9.94 5.84 11.08
N VAL A 97 10.99 5.09 11.44
CA VAL A 97 11.29 4.72 12.83
C VAL A 97 11.68 5.94 13.67
N ASP A 98 12.58 6.79 13.16
CA ASP A 98 13.06 7.98 13.88
C ASP A 98 11.94 9.01 14.13
N GLU A 99 10.99 9.12 13.19
CA GLU A 99 9.85 10.05 13.25
C GLU A 99 8.57 9.40 13.82
N ASN A 100 8.64 8.19 14.39
CA ASN A 100 7.47 7.46 14.89
C ASN A 100 6.92 8.03 16.21
N GLU A 101 5.72 8.58 16.19
CA GLU A 101 5.05 9.13 17.38
C GLU A 101 4.35 8.06 18.25
N SER A 102 4.25 6.81 17.80
CA SER A 102 3.52 5.74 18.50
C SER A 102 4.22 4.37 18.36
N PRO A 103 5.47 4.22 18.85
CA PRO A 103 6.30 3.02 18.66
C PRO A 103 5.73 1.72 19.27
N GLU A 104 4.82 1.83 20.23
CA GLU A 104 4.10 0.70 20.84
C GLU A 104 3.03 0.10 19.92
N ASN A 105 2.50 0.89 18.97
CA ASN A 105 1.40 0.50 18.09
C ASN A 105 1.81 0.47 16.61
N ILE A 106 2.83 1.23 16.22
CA ILE A 106 3.31 1.31 14.83
C ILE A 106 4.73 0.76 14.78
N SER A 107 4.93 -0.28 13.98
CA SER A 107 6.24 -0.87 13.69
C SER A 107 6.59 -0.66 12.22
N TYR A 108 7.87 -0.61 11.89
CA TYR A 108 8.34 -0.48 10.52
C TYR A 108 9.40 -1.53 10.19
N ALA A 109 9.38 -2.05 8.97
CA ALA A 109 10.37 -3.02 8.49
C ALA A 109 10.75 -2.76 7.03
N CYS A 110 12.03 -2.99 6.71
CA CYS A 110 12.51 -2.95 5.33
C CYS A 110 12.23 -4.30 4.68
N VAL A 111 11.28 -4.34 3.73
CA VAL A 111 10.79 -5.58 3.12
C VAL A 111 10.56 -5.37 1.63
N ASP A 112 11.18 -6.21 0.80
CA ASP A 112 10.68 -6.47 -0.54
C ASP A 112 9.53 -7.47 -0.44
N VAL A 113 8.32 -7.02 -0.73
CA VAL A 113 7.10 -7.80 -0.56
C VAL A 113 6.97 -8.97 -1.55
N LEU A 114 7.67 -8.93 -2.67
CA LEU A 114 7.70 -10.02 -3.64
C LEU A 114 8.84 -11.02 -3.39
N ASP A 115 9.81 -10.68 -2.54
CA ASP A 115 10.81 -11.63 -2.04
C ASP A 115 10.24 -12.45 -0.87
N ASP A 116 10.26 -13.77 -0.98
CA ASP A 116 9.61 -14.64 0.01
C ASP A 116 10.38 -14.71 1.33
N ASP A 117 11.71 -14.63 1.31
CA ASP A 117 12.54 -14.65 2.51
C ASP A 117 12.38 -13.34 3.30
N ALA A 118 12.39 -12.19 2.62
CA ALA A 118 12.15 -10.90 3.25
C ALA A 118 10.72 -10.78 3.80
N PHE A 119 9.73 -11.33 3.08
CA PHE A 119 8.33 -11.29 3.48
C PHE A 119 8.02 -12.16 4.72
N GLU A 120 8.90 -13.09 5.09
CA GLU A 120 8.73 -13.89 6.30
C GLU A 120 8.68 -13.03 7.57
N SER A 121 9.32 -11.85 7.57
CA SER A 121 9.21 -10.88 8.66
C SER A 121 7.79 -10.36 8.87
N VAL A 122 7.01 -10.20 7.79
CA VAL A 122 5.60 -9.80 7.83
C VAL A 122 4.73 -10.92 8.40
N ARG A 123 5.00 -12.17 8.03
CA ARG A 123 4.31 -13.34 8.59
C ARG A 123 4.61 -13.51 10.07
N THR A 124 5.89 -13.42 10.43
CA THR A 124 6.34 -13.46 11.82
C THR A 124 5.65 -12.38 12.66
N TYR A 125 5.55 -11.14 12.14
CA TYR A 125 4.80 -10.08 12.82
C TYR A 125 3.34 -10.50 13.06
N LEU A 126 2.66 -11.04 12.05
CA LEU A 126 1.27 -11.46 12.16
C LEU A 126 1.08 -12.59 13.19
N ASP A 127 2.01 -13.54 13.23
CA ASP A 127 2.06 -14.61 14.24
C ASP A 127 2.24 -14.05 15.65
N THR A 128 3.08 -13.02 15.84
CA THR A 128 3.21 -12.37 17.16
C THR A 128 1.93 -11.70 17.64
N GLN A 129 1.02 -11.35 16.73
CA GLN A 129 -0.31 -10.84 17.06
C GLN A 129 -1.34 -11.96 17.27
N ASN A 130 -0.95 -13.23 17.16
CA ASN A 130 -1.83 -14.40 17.18
C ASN A 130 -2.94 -14.31 16.12
N ARG A 131 -2.61 -13.85 14.91
CA ARG A 131 -3.55 -13.71 13.80
C ARG A 131 -3.11 -14.57 12.61
N GLN A 132 -4.07 -15.03 11.83
CA GLN A 132 -3.82 -15.70 10.55
C GLN A 132 -3.92 -14.75 9.34
N LYS A 133 -4.62 -13.63 9.53
CA LYS A 133 -4.81 -12.55 8.55
C LYS A 133 -4.78 -11.20 9.25
N PHE A 134 -4.32 -10.18 8.53
CA PHE A 134 -4.49 -8.79 8.90
C PHE A 134 -5.97 -8.41 8.78
N ASP A 135 -6.45 -7.56 9.70
CA ASP A 135 -7.79 -6.99 9.58
C ASP A 135 -7.88 -6.13 8.31
N ALA A 136 -6.82 -5.37 7.99
CA ALA A 136 -6.67 -4.70 6.71
C ALA A 136 -5.24 -4.77 6.17
N ILE A 137 -5.11 -4.88 4.84
CA ILE A 137 -3.86 -4.63 4.12
C ILE A 137 -4.07 -3.45 3.17
N CYS A 138 -3.19 -2.48 3.25
CA CYS A 138 -3.28 -1.21 2.54
C CYS A 138 -2.17 -1.09 1.48
N CYS A 139 -2.56 -0.77 0.24
CA CYS A 139 -1.68 -0.61 -0.91
C CYS A 139 -1.90 0.76 -1.56
N TYR A 140 -1.39 1.83 -0.92
CA TYR A 140 -1.58 3.19 -1.41
C TYR A 140 -0.54 3.60 -2.43
N SER A 141 -0.94 3.77 -3.70
CA SER A 141 -0.05 4.26 -4.77
C SER A 141 1.26 3.43 -4.89
N ILE A 142 1.18 2.11 -4.77
CA ILE A 142 2.32 1.19 -4.93
C ILE A 142 2.21 0.28 -6.16
N THR A 143 0.99 -0.01 -6.62
CA THR A 143 0.72 -0.99 -7.71
C THR A 143 1.52 -0.72 -8.98
N MET A 144 1.64 0.54 -9.40
CA MET A 144 2.44 0.92 -10.58
C MET A 144 3.91 0.54 -10.44
N TRP A 145 4.51 0.72 -9.27
CA TRP A 145 5.93 0.45 -9.07
C TRP A 145 6.21 -1.05 -9.07
N ILE A 146 5.31 -1.85 -8.48
CA ILE A 146 5.35 -3.31 -8.60
C ILE A 146 5.28 -3.71 -10.07
N HIS A 147 4.29 -3.18 -10.78
CA HIS A 147 4.02 -3.55 -12.17
C HIS A 147 5.17 -3.17 -13.12
N LEU A 148 5.75 -1.97 -12.97
CA LEU A 148 6.89 -1.51 -13.78
C LEU A 148 8.15 -2.36 -13.57
N ASN A 149 8.34 -2.95 -12.38
CA ASN A 149 9.54 -3.70 -12.03
C ASN A 149 9.38 -5.22 -12.17
N HIS A 150 8.16 -5.75 -12.12
CA HIS A 150 7.90 -7.19 -12.07
C HIS A 150 6.88 -7.69 -13.10
N HIS A 151 6.55 -6.89 -14.11
CA HIS A 151 5.59 -7.24 -15.17
C HIS A 151 4.15 -7.48 -14.65
N ASP A 152 3.23 -7.84 -15.56
CA ASP A 152 1.84 -8.15 -15.22
C ASP A 152 1.75 -9.28 -14.18
N GLU A 153 2.56 -10.34 -14.32
CA GLU A 153 2.55 -11.49 -13.40
C GLU A 153 3.03 -11.10 -12.00
N GLY A 154 3.98 -10.17 -11.89
CA GLY A 154 4.43 -9.65 -10.60
C GLY A 154 3.35 -8.84 -9.88
N LEU A 155 2.59 -8.01 -10.62
CA LEU A 155 1.44 -7.31 -10.04
C LEU A 155 0.33 -8.28 -9.62
N GLN A 156 0.05 -9.30 -10.43
CA GLN A 156 -0.91 -10.34 -10.10
C GLN A 156 -0.50 -11.17 -8.87
N LEU A 157 0.79 -11.51 -8.76
CA LEU A 157 1.36 -12.20 -7.61
C LEU A 157 1.28 -11.33 -6.35
N PHE A 158 1.64 -10.05 -6.45
CA PHE A 158 1.52 -9.07 -5.38
C PHE A 158 0.09 -8.99 -4.84
N LEU A 159 -0.90 -8.79 -5.72
CA LEU A 159 -2.31 -8.72 -5.33
C LEU A 159 -2.77 -10.03 -4.70
N LYS A 160 -2.45 -11.18 -5.30
CA LYS A 160 -2.82 -12.50 -4.76
C LYS A 160 -2.22 -12.76 -3.38
N LYS A 161 -0.93 -12.47 -3.20
CA LYS A 161 -0.19 -12.68 -1.94
C LYS A 161 -0.82 -11.87 -0.81
N LEU A 162 -1.11 -10.59 -1.06
CA LEU A 162 -1.74 -9.71 -0.07
C LEU A 162 -3.22 -10.04 0.15
N SER A 163 -3.99 -10.35 -0.91
CA SER A 163 -5.37 -10.81 -0.77
C SER A 163 -5.46 -12.04 0.14
N ASN A 164 -4.55 -13.01 0.05
CA ASN A 164 -4.61 -14.20 0.91
C ASN A 164 -4.43 -13.91 2.41
N LEU A 165 -3.77 -12.79 2.75
CA LEU A 165 -3.43 -12.40 4.12
C LEU A 165 -4.31 -11.28 4.67
N ALA A 166 -5.28 -10.78 3.91
CA ALA A 166 -6.15 -9.69 4.31
C ALA A 166 -7.58 -10.18 4.59
N GLU A 167 -8.24 -9.64 5.61
CA GLU A 167 -9.71 -9.64 5.65
C GLU A 167 -10.25 -8.55 4.72
N LEU A 168 -9.70 -7.34 4.82
CA LEU A 168 -9.97 -6.20 3.94
C LEU A 168 -8.72 -5.80 3.15
N LEU A 169 -8.81 -5.77 1.82
CA LEU A 169 -7.74 -5.25 0.97
C LEU A 169 -8.09 -3.86 0.46
N VAL A 170 -7.21 -2.89 0.70
CA VAL A 170 -7.35 -1.51 0.23
C VAL A 170 -6.32 -1.24 -0.85
N VAL A 171 -6.76 -0.81 -2.04
CA VAL A 171 -5.89 -0.56 -3.20
C VAL A 171 -6.17 0.83 -3.77
N GLU A 172 -5.12 1.64 -3.91
CA GLU A 172 -5.16 2.91 -4.66
C GLU A 172 -4.32 2.73 -5.94
N PRO A 173 -4.90 2.21 -7.04
CA PRO A 173 -4.17 2.02 -8.28
C PRO A 173 -3.81 3.36 -8.92
N GLN A 174 -2.62 3.44 -9.52
CA GLN A 174 -2.24 4.62 -10.30
C GLN A 174 -2.64 4.46 -11.77
N PRO A 175 -3.20 5.49 -12.41
CA PRO A 175 -3.61 5.42 -13.81
C PRO A 175 -2.40 5.32 -14.75
N TRP A 176 -2.60 4.79 -15.95
CA TRP A 176 -1.54 4.61 -16.97
C TRP A 176 -0.73 5.88 -17.28
N LYS A 177 -1.35 7.06 -17.18
CA LYS A 177 -0.64 8.34 -17.35
C LYS A 177 0.50 8.52 -16.34
N CYS A 178 0.42 7.92 -15.16
CA CYS A 178 1.50 7.91 -14.18
C CYS A 178 2.67 7.03 -14.64
N TYR A 179 2.40 5.87 -15.23
CA TYR A 179 3.41 4.96 -15.79
C TYR A 179 4.24 5.68 -16.87
N GLN A 180 3.56 6.33 -17.83
CA GLN A 180 4.21 7.07 -18.90
C GLN A 180 5.09 8.23 -18.37
N LYS A 181 4.64 8.90 -17.30
CA LYS A 181 5.42 9.97 -16.65
C LYS A 181 6.64 9.42 -15.93
N ALA A 182 6.51 8.29 -15.24
CA ALA A 182 7.63 7.63 -14.56
C ALA A 182 8.69 7.18 -15.56
N GLU A 183 8.30 6.45 -16.60
CA GLU A 183 9.19 6.01 -17.68
C GLU A 183 9.89 7.20 -18.37
N LYS A 184 9.15 8.27 -18.68
CA LYS A 184 9.76 9.47 -19.28
C LYS A 184 10.80 10.13 -18.38
N ARG A 185 10.59 10.15 -17.05
CA ARG A 185 11.55 10.71 -16.09
C ARG A 185 12.79 9.84 -15.99
N LEU A 186 12.61 8.53 -15.86
CA LEU A 186 13.73 7.59 -15.78
C LEU A 186 14.57 7.63 -17.07
N LYS A 187 13.91 7.64 -18.23
CA LYS A 187 14.56 7.78 -19.54
C LYS A 187 15.40 9.03 -19.69
N LYS A 188 14.92 10.17 -19.15
CA LYS A 188 15.71 11.41 -19.14
C LYS A 188 16.93 11.33 -18.24
N ALA A 189 16.88 10.53 -17.18
CA ALA A 189 18.01 10.29 -16.29
C ALA A 189 19.01 9.27 -16.85
N GLY A 190 18.72 8.64 -18.01
CA GLY A 190 19.61 7.70 -18.68
C GLY A 190 19.27 6.22 -18.44
N GLU A 191 18.14 5.91 -17.80
CA GLU A 191 17.70 4.56 -17.47
C GLU A 191 16.28 4.30 -18.00
N VAL A 192 15.84 3.05 -18.05
CA VAL A 192 14.47 2.71 -18.49
C VAL A 192 13.90 1.63 -17.59
N PHE A 193 12.57 1.52 -17.54
CA PHE A 193 11.93 0.32 -17.02
C PHE A 193 12.02 -0.77 -18.11
N PRO A 194 12.85 -1.82 -17.93
CA PRO A 194 13.12 -2.79 -18.99
C PRO A 194 11.84 -3.49 -19.48
N LEU A 195 10.88 -3.70 -18.58
CA LEU A 195 9.62 -4.41 -18.84
C LEU A 195 8.50 -3.50 -19.33
N PHE A 196 8.69 -2.17 -19.39
CA PHE A 196 7.61 -1.21 -19.71
C PHE A 196 6.92 -1.49 -21.04
N LEU A 197 7.69 -1.88 -22.05
CA LEU A 197 7.17 -2.19 -23.39
C LEU A 197 6.50 -3.57 -23.48
N GLU A 198 6.69 -4.43 -22.48
CA GLU A 198 6.14 -5.78 -22.42
C GLU A 198 4.79 -5.83 -21.70
N LEU A 199 4.54 -4.89 -20.77
CA LEU A 199 3.30 -4.82 -19.98
C LEU A 199 2.06 -4.93 -20.86
N LYS A 200 1.09 -5.77 -20.48
CA LYS A 200 -0.17 -5.97 -21.19
C LYS A 200 -1.29 -5.14 -20.56
N TRP A 201 -1.31 -4.98 -19.24
CA TRP A 201 -2.27 -4.13 -18.54
C TRP A 201 -1.85 -2.66 -18.66
N ARG A 202 -2.44 -1.94 -19.63
CA ARG A 202 -1.97 -0.59 -20.01
C ARG A 202 -2.98 0.49 -19.68
N SER A 203 -3.63 1.03 -20.70
CA SER A 203 -4.54 2.17 -20.59
C SER A 203 -5.73 1.90 -19.67
N ASP A 204 -6.07 0.63 -19.47
CA ASP A 204 -7.16 0.12 -18.64
C ASP A 204 -6.64 -0.59 -17.38
N VAL A 205 -5.40 -0.34 -16.94
CA VAL A 205 -4.78 -1.04 -15.80
C VAL A 205 -5.62 -1.02 -14.52
N GLU A 206 -6.36 0.05 -14.25
CA GLU A 206 -7.28 0.15 -13.12
C GLU A 206 -8.42 -0.88 -13.23
N LEU A 207 -8.99 -1.04 -14.43
CA LEU A 207 -10.03 -2.03 -14.72
C LEU A 207 -9.46 -3.46 -14.67
N GLN A 208 -8.22 -3.67 -15.12
CA GLN A 208 -7.58 -4.98 -15.06
C GLN A 208 -7.30 -5.43 -13.62
N ILE A 209 -6.85 -4.51 -12.76
CA ILE A 209 -6.69 -4.75 -11.32
C ILE A 209 -8.03 -5.11 -10.68
N GLU A 210 -9.09 -4.35 -10.98
CA GLU A 210 -10.43 -4.62 -10.48
C GLU A 210 -10.95 -6.00 -10.90
N LYS A 211 -10.89 -6.31 -12.20
CA LYS A 211 -11.29 -7.64 -12.72
C LYS A 211 -10.49 -8.78 -12.12
N TYR A 212 -9.19 -8.61 -11.93
CA TYR A 212 -8.38 -9.65 -11.31
C TYR A 212 -8.77 -9.88 -9.85
N LEU A 213 -9.03 -8.81 -9.09
CA LEU A 213 -9.51 -8.92 -7.72
C LEU A 213 -10.90 -9.56 -7.64
N GLU A 214 -11.86 -9.11 -8.44
CA GLU A 214 -13.23 -9.60 -8.40
C GLU A 214 -13.39 -10.99 -9.04
N ASP A 215 -12.93 -11.16 -10.28
CA ASP A 215 -13.19 -12.37 -11.08
C ASP A 215 -12.22 -13.52 -10.76
N THR A 216 -10.97 -13.20 -10.37
CA THR A 216 -9.93 -14.23 -10.15
C THR A 216 -9.67 -14.51 -8.68
N LEU A 217 -9.71 -13.48 -7.83
CA LEU A 217 -9.42 -13.61 -6.40
C LEU A 217 -10.68 -13.63 -5.51
N ASP A 218 -11.87 -13.52 -6.11
CA ASP A 218 -13.17 -13.50 -5.42
C ASP A 218 -13.24 -12.44 -4.31
N ARG A 219 -12.64 -11.27 -4.57
CA ARG A 219 -12.62 -10.11 -3.67
C ARG A 219 -13.55 -9.04 -4.21
N ARG A 220 -14.74 -8.88 -3.62
CA ARG A 220 -15.75 -7.93 -4.08
C ARG A 220 -15.38 -6.52 -3.68
N LYS A 221 -15.49 -5.54 -4.59
CA LYS A 221 -15.40 -4.12 -4.24
C LYS A 221 -16.61 -3.71 -3.39
N ILE A 222 -16.34 -3.30 -2.15
CA ILE A 222 -17.38 -2.87 -1.19
C ILE A 222 -17.46 -1.35 -1.05
N PHE A 223 -16.39 -0.64 -1.40
CA PHE A 223 -16.33 0.82 -1.37
C PHE A 223 -15.32 1.35 -2.38
N GLU A 224 -15.60 2.54 -2.90
CA GLU A 224 -14.73 3.31 -3.79
C GLU A 224 -14.80 4.79 -3.39
N SER A 225 -13.64 5.41 -3.16
CA SER A 225 -13.59 6.84 -2.84
C SER A 225 -13.94 7.72 -4.05
N THR A 226 -14.24 8.99 -3.79
CA THR A 226 -14.20 9.99 -4.86
C THR A 226 -12.78 10.08 -5.45
N PRO A 227 -12.64 10.41 -6.75
CA PRO A 227 -11.33 10.57 -7.35
C PRO A 227 -10.56 11.75 -6.75
N THR A 228 -9.27 11.54 -6.51
CA THR A 228 -8.31 12.62 -6.20
C THR A 228 -8.17 13.57 -7.41
N LYS A 229 -7.48 14.70 -7.21
CA LYS A 229 -7.05 15.59 -8.31
C LYS A 229 -6.23 14.88 -9.40
N TRP A 230 -5.62 13.75 -9.07
CA TRP A 230 -4.84 12.91 -9.99
C TRP A 230 -5.66 11.78 -10.62
N GLN A 231 -6.99 11.81 -10.44
CA GLN A 231 -7.94 10.79 -10.91
C GLN A 231 -7.73 9.41 -10.29
N ARG A 232 -7.01 9.32 -9.16
CA ARG A 232 -6.86 8.08 -8.39
C ARG A 232 -8.03 7.90 -7.44
N LYS A 233 -8.52 6.68 -7.32
CA LYS A 233 -9.55 6.29 -6.34
C LYS A 233 -8.95 5.28 -5.36
N ILE A 234 -9.44 5.28 -4.14
CA ILE A 234 -9.12 4.26 -3.13
C ILE A 234 -10.27 3.26 -3.15
N CYS A 235 -9.95 2.02 -3.48
CA CYS A 235 -10.91 0.92 -3.59
C CYS A 235 -10.70 -0.06 -2.45
N PHE A 236 -11.80 -0.54 -1.87
CA PHE A 236 -11.82 -1.45 -0.74
C PHE A 236 -12.47 -2.75 -1.19
N TYR A 237 -11.81 -3.87 -0.94
CA TYR A 237 -12.21 -5.19 -1.39
C TYR A 237 -12.26 -6.17 -0.23
N ARG A 238 -13.31 -6.98 -0.19
CA ARG A 238 -13.49 -8.05 0.79
C ARG A 238 -13.84 -9.35 0.09
#